data_AF-A0A9D7CW79-F1
#
_entry.id   AF-A0A9D7CW79-F1
#
_cell.length_a   1.000
_cell.length_b   1.000
_cell.length_c   1.000
_cell.angle_alpha   90.00
_cell.angle_beta   90.00
_cell.angle_gamma   90.00
#
_symmetry.space_group_name_H-M   'P 1'
#
loop_
_entity.id
_entity.type
_entity.pdbx_description
1 polymer ?
#
loop_
_entity_poly.entity_id
_entity_poly.type
_entity_poly.pdbx_seq_one_letter_code
_entity_poly.pdbx_strand_id
1 'polypeptide(L)' 'MEPLRGVFVQRVGLSPSEAGELIAGTTLHGNLPEPLRLAHLIAGGVTTGASRGRA' A
#
# COMPACT_ATOMS: atom_id res chain seq x y z
N MET A 1 6.44 -5.39 -13.78
CA MET A 1 5.29 -5.10 -12.90
C MET A 1 4.04 -5.67 -13.52
N GLU A 2 3.11 -6.18 -12.72
CA GLU A 2 1.84 -6.75 -13.17
C GLU A 2 0.66 -6.16 -12.39
N PRO A 3 -0.54 -6.04 -12.98
CA PRO A 3 -1.72 -5.57 -12.26
C PRO A 3 -2.23 -6.64 -11.30
N LEU A 4 -2.49 -6.25 -10.05
CA LEU A 4 -3.09 -7.11 -9.02
C LEU A 4 -3.86 -6.24 -8.02
N ARG A 5 -5.14 -6.56 -7.78
CA ARG A 5 -5.98 -5.88 -6.77
C ARG A 5 -6.00 -4.34 -6.90
N GLY A 6 -6.04 -3.82 -8.12
CA GLY A 6 -6.17 -2.37 -8.36
C GLY A 6 -4.87 -1.58 -8.24
N VAL A 7 -3.73 -2.25 -8.04
CA VAL A 7 -2.38 -1.67 -8.08
C VAL A 7 -1.46 -2.47 -9.00
N PHE A 8 -0.30 -1.91 -9.33
CA PHE A 8 0.76 -2.64 -10.01
C PHE A 8 1.79 -3.12 -9.00
N VAL A 9 2.15 -4.40 -9.06
CA VAL A 9 3.04 -5.04 -8.10
C VAL A 9 4.27 -5.66 -8.75
N GLN A 10 5.32 -5.76 -7.96
CA GLN A 10 6.38 -6.75 -8.13
C GLN A 10 6.37 -7.63 -6.90
N ARG A 11 6.60 -8.92 -7.09
CA ARG A 11 6.62 -9.91 -6.02
C ARG A 11 8.00 -10.54 -5.94
N VAL A 12 8.46 -10.80 -4.73
CA VAL A 12 9.66 -11.60 -4.46
C VAL A 12 9.28 -12.57 -3.35
N GLY A 13 9.40 -13.88 -3.61
CA GLY A 13 9.08 -14.91 -2.61
C GLY A 13 7.58 -15.13 -2.33
N LEU A 14 6.67 -14.54 -3.11
CA LEU A 14 5.22 -14.74 -3.00
C LEU A 14 4.62 -15.14 -4.34
N SER A 15 3.70 -16.10 -4.33
CA SER A 15 2.82 -16.38 -5.47
C SER A 15 1.84 -15.23 -5.74
N PRO A 16 1.18 -15.20 -6.91
CA PRO A 16 0.13 -14.22 -7.19
C PRO A 16 -1.04 -14.27 -6.20
N SER A 17 -1.43 -15.46 -5.73
CA SER A 17 -2.53 -15.64 -4.77
C SER A 17 -2.19 -15.04 -3.41
N GLU A 18 -1.05 -15.41 -2.85
CA GLU A 18 -0.58 -14.92 -1.53
C GLU A 18 -0.43 -13.39 -1.54
N ALA A 19 0.12 -12.83 -2.63
CA ALA A 19 0.20 -11.38 -2.77
C ALA A 19 -1.19 -10.73 -2.86
N GLY A 20 -2.13 -11.36 -3.58
CA GLY A 20 -3.51 -10.87 -3.71
C GLY A 20 -4.30 -10.92 -2.41
N GLU A 21 -4.06 -11.92 -1.56
CA GLU A 21 -4.62 -12.05 -0.22
C GLU A 21 -4.00 -11.02 0.74
N LEU A 22 -2.68 -10.84 0.71
CA LEU A 22 -2.00 -9.85 1.53
C LEU A 22 -2.48 -8.43 1.21
N ILE A 23 -2.59 -8.07 -0.07
CA ILE A 23 -3.10 -6.75 -0.48
C ILE A 23 -4.54 -6.59 -0.01
N ALA A 24 -5.41 -7.59 -0.22
CA ALA A 24 -6.81 -7.50 0.19
C ALA A 24 -6.96 -7.40 1.72
N GLY A 25 -6.24 -8.23 2.48
CA GLY A 25 -6.32 -8.27 3.95
C GLY A 25 -5.74 -7.03 4.63
N THR A 26 -4.93 -6.24 3.92
CA THR A 26 -4.32 -5.01 4.45
C THR A 26 -4.88 -3.73 3.83
N THR A 27 -5.79 -3.82 2.87
CA THR A 27 -6.45 -2.67 2.24
C THR A 27 -7.85 -2.52 2.80
N LEU A 28 -8.06 -1.56 3.70
CA LEU A 28 -9.37 -1.29 4.28
C LEU A 28 -10.14 -0.25 3.46
N HIS A 29 -9.45 0.81 2.98
CA HIS A 29 -10.04 1.86 2.18
C HIS A 29 -9.24 2.14 0.90
N GLY A 30 -9.95 2.40 -0.21
CA GLY A 30 -9.33 2.65 -1.50
C GLY A 30 -8.62 1.41 -2.05
N ASN A 31 -7.51 1.62 -2.76
CA ASN A 31 -6.78 0.55 -3.46
C ASN A 31 -5.38 0.30 -2.88
N LEU A 32 -4.95 1.05 -1.85
CA LEU A 32 -3.59 0.96 -1.30
C LEU A 32 -3.63 0.30 0.09
N PRO A 33 -2.71 -0.64 0.38
CA PRO A 33 -2.55 -1.20 1.71
C PRO A 33 -2.42 -0.12 2.79
N GLU A 34 -3.18 -0.24 3.88
CA GLU A 34 -3.15 0.68 5.01
C GLU A 34 -1.75 0.81 5.65
N PRO A 35 -0.90 -0.24 5.71
CA PRO A 35 0.49 -0.07 6.14
C PRO A 35 1.28 0.94 5.28
N LEU A 36 1.02 0.98 3.96
CA LEU A 36 1.65 1.94 3.06
C LEU A 36 1.05 3.35 3.21
N ARG A 37 -0.28 3.46 3.38
CA ARG A 37 -0.92 4.75 3.71
C ARG A 37 -0.36 5.32 5.02
N LEU A 38 -0.25 4.50 6.06
CA LEU A 38 0.32 4.90 7.35
C LEU A 38 1.77 5.34 7.19
N ALA A 39 2.60 4.56 6.47
CA ALA A 39 3.98 4.94 6.20
C ALA A 39 4.06 6.31 5.51
N HIS A 40 3.19 6.60 4.54
CA HIS A 40 3.10 7.90 3.88
C HIS A 40 2.73 9.03 4.86
N LEU A 41 1.72 8.81 5.73
CA LEU A 41 1.31 9.81 6.74
C LEU A 41 2.45 10.12 7.70
N ILE A 42 3.14 9.10 8.22
CA ILE A 42 4.30 9.25 9.11
C ILE A 42 5.42 9.99 8.39
N ALA A 43 5.77 9.57 7.17
CA ALA A 43 6.81 10.22 6.39
C ALA A 43 6.50 11.71 6.18
N GLY A 44 5.28 12.07 5.80
CA GLY A 44 4.87 13.47 5.65
C GLY A 44 4.93 14.26 6.96
N GLY A 45 4.47 13.67 8.06
CA GLY A 45 4.54 14.27 9.40
C GLY A 45 5.97 14.50 9.87
N VAL A 46 6.85 13.52 9.70
CA VAL A 46 8.26 13.60 10.12
C VAL A 46 9.06 14.55 9.23
N THR A 47 8.86 14.52 7.90
CA THR A 47 9.68 15.29 6.95
C THR A 47 9.20 16.71 6.73
N THR A 48 7.89 16.93 6.67
CA THR A 48 7.29 18.23 6.33
C THR A 48 6.44 18.84 7.44
N GLY A 49 6.38 18.19 8.61
CA GLY A 49 5.58 18.64 9.76
C GLY A 49 4.09 18.38 9.64
N ALA A 50 3.60 17.93 8.48
CA ALA A 50 2.20 17.57 8.27
C ALA A 50 2.05 16.63 7.06
N SER A 51 1.04 15.77 7.08
CA SER A 51 0.58 15.11 5.85
C SER A 51 -0.59 15.89 5.25
N ARG A 52 -0.63 16.00 3.92
CA ARG A 52 -1.70 16.73 3.17
C ARG A 52 -2.76 15.80 2.59
N GLY A 53 -2.82 14.54 3.04
CA GLY A 53 -3.91 13.61 2.73
C GLY A 53 -4.02 13.19 1.26
N ARG A 54 -2.91 12.83 0.61
CA ARG A 54 -2.87 12.45 -0.82
C ARG A 54 -2.37 11.02 -1.08
N ALA A 55 -2.54 10.15 -0.10
CA ALA A 55 -2.24 8.71 -0.22
C ALA A 55 -3.43 7.94 -0.80
#